data_AF-A0A8H3QDX0-F1
#
_entry.id   AF-A0A8H3QDX0-F1
#
_cell.length_a   1.000
_cell.length_b   1.000
_cell.length_c   1.000
_cell.angle_alpha   90.00
_cell.angle_beta   90.00
_cell.angle_gamma   90.00
#
_symmetry.space_group_name_H-M   'P 1'
#
loop_
_entity.id
_entity.type
_entity.pdbx_description
1 polymer ?
#
loop_
_entity_poly.entity_id
_entity_poly.type
_entity_poly.pdbx_seq_one_letter_code
_entity_poly.pdbx_strand_id
1 'polypeptide(L)'
;MVQEQIVSNIKKRCTNFKDNQDSMIRSITEEEMVHISIKKIYKKDAHGNESLITGKSAVLQETNHHFQTITGSINRKKPLQGR
;
A
#
# COMPACT_ATOMS: atom_id res chain seq x y z
N MET A 1 -23.80 -13.57 24.20
CA MET A 1 -23.18 -12.30 23.75
C MET A 1 -21.94 -12.49 22.87
N VAL A 2 -20.77 -12.92 23.39
CA VAL A 2 -19.53 -13.05 22.56
C VAL A 2 -19.63 -14.16 21.50
N GLN A 3 -20.15 -15.34 21.89
CA GLN A 3 -20.32 -16.48 20.98
C GLN A 3 -21.25 -16.15 19.81
N GLU A 4 -22.33 -15.42 20.08
CA GLU A 4 -23.32 -15.03 19.06
C GLU A 4 -22.76 -14.01 18.07
N GLN A 5 -21.90 -13.09 18.54
CA GLN A 5 -21.19 -12.15 17.67
C GLN A 5 -20.19 -12.87 16.76
N ILE A 6 -19.46 -13.85 17.28
CA ILE A 6 -18.54 -14.67 16.47
C ILE A 6 -19.32 -15.40 15.37
N VAL A 7 -20.41 -16.08 15.72
CA VAL A 7 -21.25 -16.81 14.75
C VAL A 7 -21.88 -15.87 13.72
N SER A 8 -22.35 -14.69 14.16
CA SER A 8 -22.91 -13.66 13.27
C SER A 8 -21.88 -13.15 12.26
N ASN A 9 -20.66 -12.87 12.72
CA ASN A 9 -19.57 -12.41 11.87
C ASN A 9 -19.13 -13.47 10.86
N ILE A 10 -19.08 -14.74 11.27
CA ILE A 10 -18.78 -15.87 10.36
C ILE A 10 -19.85 -15.96 9.27
N LYS A 11 -21.14 -15.93 9.65
CA LYS A 11 -22.24 -15.99 8.67
C LYS A 11 -22.17 -14.84 7.68
N LYS A 12 -21.96 -13.60 8.15
CA LYS A 12 -21.78 -12.43 7.27
C LYS A 12 -20.61 -12.62 6.30
N ARG A 13 -19.48 -13.15 6.77
CA ARG A 13 -18.32 -13.41 5.92
C ARG A 13 -18.62 -14.47 4.85
N CYS A 14 -19.35 -15.53 5.20
CA CYS A 14 -19.77 -16.56 4.24
C CYS A 14 -20.75 -16.01 3.18
N THR A 15 -21.68 -15.13 3.57
CA THR A 15 -22.58 -14.47 2.61
C THR A 15 -21.81 -13.54 1.69
N ASN A 16 -20.96 -12.67 2.25
CA ASN A 16 -20.14 -11.74 1.46
C ASN A 16 -19.20 -12.47 0.48
N PHE A 17 -18.67 -13.64 0.86
CA PHE A 17 -17.86 -14.46 -0.03
C PHE A 17 -18.66 -14.99 -1.22
N LYS A 18 -19.92 -15.39 -1.04
CA LYS A 18 -20.77 -15.82 -2.17
C LYS A 18 -21.07 -14.68 -3.13
N ASP A 19 -21.30 -13.48 -2.60
CA ASP A 19 -21.74 -12.34 -3.39
C ASP A 19 -20.56 -11.57 -4.04
N ASN A 20 -19.37 -11.62 -3.43
CA ASN A 20 -18.19 -10.84 -3.83
C ASN A 20 -16.91 -11.69 -3.89
N GLN A 21 -17.03 -12.96 -4.29
CA GLN A 21 -15.93 -13.93 -4.30
C GLN A 21 -14.68 -13.38 -5.01
N ASP A 22 -14.85 -12.82 -6.20
CA ASP A 22 -13.77 -12.25 -7.00
C ASP A 22 -13.11 -11.06 -6.28
N SER A 23 -13.89 -10.14 -5.70
CA SER A 23 -13.33 -9.00 -4.95
C SER A 23 -12.59 -9.45 -3.69
N MET A 24 -13.07 -10.48 -3.00
CA MET A 24 -12.41 -11.02 -1.81
C MET A 24 -11.12 -11.75 -2.18
N ILE A 25 -11.13 -12.56 -3.24
CA ILE A 25 -9.93 -13.21 -3.77
C ILE A 25 -8.94 -12.12 -4.19
N ARG A 26 -9.35 -11.13 -4.99
CA ARG A 26 -8.50 -9.99 -5.36
C ARG A 26 -7.94 -9.25 -4.16
N SER A 27 -8.72 -8.96 -3.12
CA SER A 27 -8.19 -8.28 -1.92
C SER A 27 -7.11 -9.08 -1.19
N ILE A 28 -7.04 -10.40 -1.40
CA ILE A 28 -6.07 -11.30 -0.78
C ILE A 28 -4.91 -11.62 -1.73
N THR A 29 -5.17 -11.75 -3.03
CA THR A 29 -4.21 -12.22 -4.05
C THR A 29 -3.61 -11.10 -4.89
N GLU A 30 -4.33 -10.00 -5.07
CA GLU A 30 -3.89 -8.82 -5.82
C GLU A 30 -3.57 -7.71 -4.81
N GLU A 31 -2.28 -7.41 -4.61
CA GLU A 31 -1.89 -6.11 -4.04
C GLU A 31 -2.42 -5.04 -5.01
N GLU A 32 -3.44 -4.29 -4.60
CA GLU A 32 -3.96 -3.18 -5.40
C GLU A 32 -2.79 -2.26 -5.75
N MET A 33 -2.36 -2.28 -7.02
CA MET A 33 -1.19 -1.52 -7.45
C MET A 33 -1.57 -0.04 -7.55
N VAL A 34 -1.44 0.67 -6.44
CA VAL A 34 -1.64 2.12 -6.39
C VAL A 34 -0.49 2.80 -7.12
N HIS A 35 -0.81 3.52 -8.20
CA HIS A 35 0.16 4.33 -8.91
C HIS A 35 0.20 5.74 -8.34
N ILE A 36 1.36 6.15 -7.81
CA ILE A 36 1.58 7.47 -7.23
C ILE A 36 2.71 8.15 -7.99
N SER A 37 2.51 9.41 -8.39
CA SER A 37 3.54 10.24 -9.03
C SER A 37 4.06 11.29 -8.04
N ILE A 38 5.30 11.13 -7.59
CA ILE A 38 5.94 12.03 -6.62
C ILE A 38 6.87 12.99 -7.38
N LYS A 39 6.57 14.29 -7.32
CA LYS A 39 7.39 15.33 -7.96
C LYS A 39 8.38 16.00 -7.00
N LYS A 40 8.02 16.09 -5.73
CA LYS A 40 8.75 16.82 -4.69
C LYS A 40 8.60 16.10 -3.36
N ILE A 41 9.63 16.17 -2.53
CA ILE A 41 9.60 15.61 -1.17
C ILE A 41 10.01 16.70 -0.19
N TYR A 42 9.23 16.87 0.87
CA TYR A 42 9.61 17.66 2.04
C TYR A 42 10.16 16.68 3.08
N LYS A 43 11.41 16.88 3.48
CA LYS A 43 12.09 16.06 4.48
C LYS A 43 12.42 16.92 5.68
N LYS A 44 12.01 16.46 6.87
CA LYS A 44 12.37 17.08 8.14
C LYS A 44 13.52 16.28 8.76
N ASP A 45 14.58 16.97 9.16
CA ASP A 45 15.68 16.34 9.89
C ASP A 45 15.35 16.15 11.39
N ALA A 46 16.27 15.55 12.14
CA ALA A 46 16.12 15.33 13.59
C ALA A 46 16.06 16.62 14.40
N HIS A 47 16.55 17.74 13.85
CA HIS A 47 16.54 19.07 14.47
C HIS A 47 15.31 19.88 14.09
N GLY A 48 14.47 19.34 13.20
CA GLY A 48 13.24 19.96 12.74
C GLY A 48 13.42 20.89 11.55
N ASN A 49 14.59 20.93 10.91
CA ASN A 49 14.79 21.71 9.70
C ASN A 49 14.16 21.00 8.51
N GLU A 50 13.50 21.78 7.64
CA GLU A 50 12.83 21.27 6.46
C GLU A 50 13.68 21.49 5.21
N SER A 51 13.80 20.44 4.39
CA SER A 51 14.49 20.46 3.11
C SER A 51 13.55 20.04 1.99
N LEU A 52 13.58 20.78 0.88
CA LEU A 52 12.80 20.49 -0.32
C LEU A 52 13.67 19.76 -1.36
N ILE A 53 13.25 18.54 -1.72
CA ILE A 53 13.92 17.71 -2.72
C ILE A 53 13.09 17.73 -4.00
N THR A 54 13.69 18.20 -5.11
CA THR A 54 13.03 18.28 -6.43
C THR A 54 13.79 17.53 -7.54
N GLY A 55 15.06 17.20 -7.32
CA GLY A 55 15.88 16.49 -8.30
C GLY A 55 15.40 15.06 -8.51
N LYS A 56 15.15 14.66 -9.76
CA LYS A 56 14.58 13.35 -10.11
C LYS A 56 15.29 12.16 -9.45
N SER A 57 16.63 12.16 -9.46
CA SER A 57 17.43 11.08 -8.84
C SER A 57 17.28 11.06 -7.32
N ALA A 58 17.30 12.23 -6.68
CA ALA A 58 17.16 12.36 -5.24
C ALA A 58 15.74 11.99 -4.76
N VAL A 59 14.71 12.42 -5.49
CA VAL A 59 13.32 12.01 -5.24
C VAL A 59 13.17 10.49 -5.31
N LEU A 60 13.77 9.83 -6.31
CA LEU A 60 13.73 8.38 -6.44
C LEU A 60 14.42 7.68 -5.26
N GLN A 61 15.62 8.11 -4.88
CA GLN A 61 16.38 7.52 -3.78
C GLN A 61 15.63 7.66 -2.44
N GLU A 62 15.12 8.85 -2.14
CA GLU A 62 14.41 9.11 -0.88
C GLU A 62 13.07 8.35 -0.82
N THR A 63 12.34 8.29 -1.94
CA THR A 63 11.12 7.47 -2.04
C THR A 63 11.41 6.00 -1.76
N ASN A 64 12.46 5.45 -2.38
CA ASN A 64 12.86 4.06 -2.15
C ASN A 64 13.23 3.80 -0.69
N HIS A 65 14.03 4.70 -0.10
CA HIS A 65 14.44 4.58 1.29
C HIS A 65 13.24 4.56 2.25
N HIS A 66 12.28 5.47 2.04
CA HIS A 66 11.05 5.53 2.85
C HIS A 66 10.23 4.24 2.78
N PHE A 67 9.91 3.77 1.58
CA PHE A 67 9.08 2.57 1.41
C PHE A 67 9.83 1.26 1.70
N GLN A 68 11.16 1.26 1.84
CA GLN A 68 11.92 0.07 2.27
C GLN A 68 12.09 -0.01 3.79
N THR A 69 11.96 1.12 4.48
CA THR A 69 12.11 1.19 5.95
C THR A 69 10.77 1.13 6.69
N ILE A 70 9.64 1.27 5.98
CA ILE A 70 8.30 1.14 6.55
C ILE A 70 7.74 -0.27 6.32
N THR A 71 7.30 -0.90 7.41
CA THR A 71 6.65 -2.21 7.40
C THR A 71 5.33 -2.17 6.62
N GLY A 72 5.14 -3.05 5.63
CA GLY A 72 3.86 -3.23 4.92
C GLY A 72 3.76 -2.57 3.55
N SER A 73 4.84 -2.01 3.00
CA SER A 73 4.89 -1.57 1.60
C SER A 73 6.25 -1.94 0.99
N ILE A 74 6.25 -2.47 -0.23
CA ILE A 74 7.48 -2.81 -0.96
C ILE A 74 7.42 -2.07 -2.29
N ASN A 75 8.36 -1.16 -2.54
CA ASN A 75 8.45 -0.54 -3.86
C ASN A 75 8.92 -1.57 -4.89
N ARG A 76 8.08 -1.86 -5.90
CA ARG A 76 8.41 -2.77 -7.01
C ARG A 76 8.70 -1.96 -8.28
N LYS A 77 9.77 -2.31 -9.00
CA LYS A 77 9.99 -1.76 -10.36
C LYS A 77 8.77 -2.13 -11.22
N LYS A 78 8.24 -1.17 -11.99
CA LYS A 78 7.18 -1.47 -12.96
C LYS A 78 7.63 -2.62 -13.86
N PRO A 79 6.82 -3.68 -14.06
CA PRO A 79 7.10 -4.63 -15.11
C PRO A 79 7.17 -3.86 -16.43
N LEU A 80 8.27 -4.03 -17.17
CA LEU A 80 8.32 -3.59 -18.56
C LEU A 80 7.24 -4.40 -19.27
N GLN A 81 6.12 -3.78 -19.63
CA GLN A 81 5.15 -4.42 -20.51
C GLN A 81 5.88 -4.69 -21.83
N GLY A 82 6.22 -5.96 -22.04
CA GLY A 82 6.54 -6.47 -23.36
C GLY A 82 5.34 -6.21 -24.26
N ARG A 83 5.62 -5.66 -25.44
CA ARG A 83 4.64 -5.52 -26.52
C ARG A 83 4.17 -6.89 -27.00
#